data_AF-A0A3Q3FKD9-F1
#
_entry.id   AF-A0A3Q3FKD9-F1
#
_cell.length_a   1.000
_cell.length_b   1.000
_cell.length_c   1.000
_cell.angle_alpha   90.00
_cell.angle_beta   90.00
_cell.angle_gamma   90.00
#
_symmetry.space_group_name_H-M   'P 1'
#
loop_
_entity.id
_entity.type
_entity.pdbx_description
1 polymer ?
#
loop_
_entity_poly.entity_id
_entity_poly.type
_entity_poly.pdbx_seq_one_letter_code
_entity_poly.pdbx_strand_id
1 'polypeptide(L)'
;EEDMEAGAEEEEEEDDGGEEDPAVAMTFVSCCLSGCSDVAEAFRLQEIDGQALLLLTEDHLMTSMNIKLGPALKICAHINSLKNHISNVS
;
A
#
# COMPACT_ATOMS: atom_id res chain seq x y z
N GLU A 1 23.14 -6.82 52.74
CA GLU A 1 24.31 -6.69 51.87
C GLU A 1 24.78 -8.13 51.70
N GLU A 2 24.50 -8.82 50.60
CA GLU A 2 24.80 -8.46 49.22
C GLU A 2 23.67 -8.89 48.26
N ASP A 3 23.08 -7.85 47.67
CA ASP A 3 22.50 -7.64 46.35
C ASP A 3 22.10 -8.86 45.49
N MET A 4 20.78 -8.94 45.28
CA MET A 4 20.11 -9.74 44.25
C MET A 4 20.16 -8.93 42.94
N GLU A 5 21.11 -9.22 42.07
CA GLU A 5 21.17 -8.60 40.75
C GLU A 5 20.17 -9.30 39.82
N ALA A 6 19.13 -8.56 39.43
CA ALA A 6 18.08 -8.99 38.54
C ALA A 6 18.00 -8.05 37.33
N GLY A 7 17.83 -8.64 36.14
CA GLY A 7 17.52 -7.94 34.89
C GLY A 7 18.77 -7.47 34.11
N ALA A 8 18.79 -7.50 32.78
CA ALA A 8 17.68 -7.48 31.85
C ALA A 8 17.92 -8.44 30.69
N GLU A 9 16.89 -9.19 30.34
CA GLU A 9 16.79 -9.83 29.03
C GLU A 9 16.45 -8.69 28.06
N GLU A 10 17.36 -8.36 27.15
CA GLU A 10 17.11 -7.41 26.06
C GLU A 10 16.14 -8.11 25.10
N GLU A 11 14.84 -7.83 25.27
CA GLU A 11 13.82 -8.21 24.30
C GLU A 11 14.11 -7.45 23.01
N GLU A 12 14.53 -8.17 21.97
CA GLU A 12 14.64 -7.60 20.63
C GLU A 12 13.23 -7.18 20.20
N GLU A 13 13.01 -5.88 20.15
CA GLU A 13 11.82 -5.28 19.53
C GLU A 13 11.84 -5.71 18.05
N GLU A 14 11.11 -6.78 17.74
CA GLU A 14 10.77 -7.11 16.36
C GLU A 14 10.02 -5.90 15.81
N ASP A 15 10.66 -5.17 14.90
CA ASP A 15 10.03 -4.17 14.03
C ASP A 15 8.94 -4.92 13.24
N ASP A 16 7.74 -5.02 13.84
CA ASP A 16 6.53 -5.48 13.20
C ASP A 16 6.24 -4.46 12.10
N GLY A 17 6.82 -4.75 10.93
CA GLY A 17 6.82 -3.88 9.76
C GLY A 17 5.41 -3.42 9.53
N GLY A 18 5.17 -2.15 9.86
CA GLY A 18 3.83 -1.60 10.06
C GLY A 18 2.91 -2.05 8.95
N GLU A 19 1.85 -2.75 9.35
CA GLU A 19 0.72 -3.10 8.50
C GLU A 19 0.39 -1.86 7.67
N GLU A 20 0.73 -1.89 6.37
CA GLU A 20 0.46 -0.76 5.49
C GLU A 20 -1.05 -0.63 5.42
N ASP A 21 -1.57 0.28 6.24
CA ASP A 21 -2.98 0.34 6.58
C ASP A 21 -3.78 0.31 5.26
N PRO A 22 -4.64 -0.70 5.04
CA PRO A 22 -5.45 -0.78 3.83
C PRO A 22 -6.32 0.47 3.64
N ALA A 23 -6.53 1.28 4.70
CA ALA A 23 -7.13 2.60 4.62
C ALA A 23 -6.31 3.60 3.79
N VAL A 24 -4.98 3.50 3.73
CA VAL A 24 -4.12 4.35 2.87
C VAL A 24 -4.39 4.05 1.40
N ALA A 25 -4.39 2.76 1.02
CA ALA A 25 -4.71 2.34 -0.34
C ALA A 25 -6.16 2.73 -0.73
N MET A 26 -7.12 2.56 0.18
CA MET A 26 -8.52 2.91 -0.06
C MET A 26 -8.75 4.43 -0.14
N THR A 27 -8.11 5.21 0.73
CA THR A 27 -8.15 6.68 0.68
C THR A 27 -7.58 7.19 -0.64
N PHE A 28 -6.56 6.52 -1.17
CA PHE A 28 -5.97 6.84 -2.47
C PHE A 28 -6.96 6.64 -3.63
N VAL A 29 -7.64 5.48 -3.68
CA VAL A 29 -8.64 5.19 -4.72
C VAL A 29 -9.86 6.11 -4.60
N SER A 30 -10.32 6.39 -3.37
CA SER A 30 -11.48 7.23 -3.09
C SER A 30 -11.24 8.71 -3.46
N CYS A 31 -10.05 9.25 -3.21
CA CYS A 31 -9.71 10.64 -3.55
C CYS A 31 -9.50 10.88 -5.06
N CYS A 32 -8.96 9.90 -5.80
CA CYS A 32 -8.60 10.10 -7.21
C CYS A 32 -9.79 10.00 -8.17
N LEU A 33 -10.89 9.38 -7.77
CA LEU A 33 -11.94 8.99 -8.70
C LEU A 33 -13.33 9.13 -8.05
N SER A 34 -13.88 10.33 -8.07
CA SER A 34 -15.31 10.55 -7.84
C SER A 34 -16.11 9.70 -8.85
N GLY A 35 -16.53 8.50 -8.46
CA GLY A 35 -17.25 7.55 -9.31
C GLY A 35 -16.58 6.20 -9.59
N CYS A 36 -15.45 5.84 -8.97
CA CYS A 36 -14.82 4.51 -9.18
C CYS A 36 -14.87 3.60 -7.95
N SER A 37 -16.06 3.38 -7.40
CA SER A 37 -16.29 2.31 -6.41
C SER A 37 -15.78 0.96 -6.92
N ASP A 38 -15.95 0.70 -8.22
CA ASP A 38 -15.60 -0.57 -8.86
C ASP A 38 -14.09 -0.88 -8.83
N VAL A 39 -13.24 0.16 -8.87
CA VAL A 39 -11.78 -0.02 -8.80
C VAL A 39 -11.35 -0.42 -7.40
N ALA A 40 -11.99 0.19 -6.40
CA ALA A 40 -11.68 -0.05 -5.00
C ALA A 40 -12.11 -1.47 -4.56
N GLU A 41 -13.22 -1.95 -5.10
CA GLU A 41 -13.66 -3.33 -4.94
C GLU A 41 -12.72 -4.32 -5.66
N ALA A 42 -12.29 -4.02 -6.89
CA ALA A 42 -11.34 -4.85 -7.61
C ALA A 42 -10.01 -5.03 -6.87
N PHE A 43 -9.49 -3.97 -6.24
CA PHE A 43 -8.24 -4.04 -5.48
C PHE A 43 -8.41 -4.92 -4.24
N ARG A 44 -9.56 -4.81 -3.56
CA ARG A 44 -9.89 -5.68 -2.42
C ARG A 44 -10.03 -7.14 -2.84
N LEU A 45 -10.68 -7.43 -3.97
CA LEU A 45 -10.86 -8.78 -4.48
C LEU A 45 -9.56 -9.43 -4.94
N GLN A 46 -8.60 -8.64 -5.40
CA GLN A 46 -7.26 -9.09 -5.80
C GLN A 46 -6.25 -9.04 -4.63
N GLU A 47 -6.70 -8.74 -3.41
CA GLU A 47 -5.87 -8.66 -2.21
C GLU A 47 -4.66 -7.73 -2.40
N ILE A 48 -4.86 -6.60 -3.09
CA ILE A 48 -3.81 -5.60 -3.32
C ILE A 48 -3.56 -4.81 -2.03
N ASP A 49 -2.38 -4.98 -1.45
CA ASP A 49 -1.84 -4.20 -0.34
C ASP A 49 -1.04 -2.97 -0.82
N GLY A 50 -0.47 -2.19 0.11
CA GLY A 50 0.30 -0.99 -0.19
C GLY A 50 1.57 -1.26 -0.99
N GLN A 51 2.24 -2.40 -0.78
CA GLN A 51 3.44 -2.78 -1.52
C GLN A 51 3.11 -3.25 -2.94
N ALA A 52 2.10 -4.11 -3.10
CA ALA A 52 1.61 -4.58 -4.39
C ALA A 52 1.06 -3.43 -5.23
N LEU A 53 0.45 -2.42 -4.59
CA LEU A 53 0.01 -1.20 -5.26
C LEU A 53 1.15 -0.51 -6.02
N LEU A 54 2.37 -0.47 -5.45
CA LEU A 54 3.54 0.14 -6.08
C LEU A 54 4.12 -0.70 -7.24
N LEU A 55 3.73 -1.98 -7.33
CA LEU A 55 4.11 -2.93 -8.36
C LEU A 55 3.06 -3.05 -9.48
N LEU A 56 1.87 -2.47 -9.29
CA LEU A 56 0.82 -2.50 -10.30
C LEU A 56 1.26 -1.81 -11.60
N THR A 57 0.93 -2.46 -12.71
CA THR A 57 1.19 -1.98 -14.06
C THR A 57 -0.13 -1.73 -14.78
N GLU A 58 -0.07 -1.01 -15.91
CA GLU A 58 -1.25 -0.80 -16.77
C GLU A 58 -1.86 -2.14 -17.19
N ASP A 59 -1.01 -3.12 -17.52
CA ASP A 59 -1.46 -4.44 -17.93
C ASP A 59 -2.29 -5.12 -16.84
N HIS A 60 -1.82 -5.15 -15.59
CA HIS A 60 -2.56 -5.75 -14.46
C HIS A 60 -3.94 -5.09 -14.24
N LEU A 61 -4.03 -3.77 -14.42
CA LEU A 61 -5.30 -3.05 -14.30
C LEU A 61 -6.27 -3.45 -15.42
N MET A 62 -5.77 -3.60 -16.65
CA MET A 62 -6.61 -3.91 -17.80
C MET A 62 -6.96 -5.39 -17.94
N THR A 63 -6.03 -6.29 -17.63
CA THR A 63 -6.18 -7.74 -17.80
C THR A 63 -6.78 -8.39 -16.57
N SER A 64 -6.17 -8.21 -15.39
CA SER A 64 -6.61 -8.86 -14.15
C SER A 64 -7.82 -8.18 -13.52
N MET A 65 -7.96 -6.86 -13.66
CA MET A 65 -9.05 -6.09 -13.03
C MET A 65 -10.10 -5.56 -14.02
N ASN A 66 -9.98 -5.88 -15.32
CA ASN A 66 -10.90 -5.44 -16.37
C ASN A 66 -11.14 -3.92 -16.44
N ILE A 67 -10.18 -3.12 -15.98
CA ILE A 67 -10.26 -1.66 -15.99
C ILE A 67 -9.98 -1.16 -17.41
N LYS A 68 -10.77 -0.20 -17.89
CA LYS A 68 -10.56 0.38 -19.22
C LYS A 68 -9.25 1.18 -19.26
N LEU A 69 -8.65 1.29 -20.45
CA LEU A 69 -7.38 2.00 -20.68
C LEU A 69 -7.35 3.42 -20.09
N GLY A 70 -8.42 4.20 -20.26
CA GLY A 70 -8.48 5.58 -19.76
C GLY A 70 -8.30 5.68 -18.23
N PRO A 71 -9.13 5.00 -17.42
CA PRO A 71 -8.92 4.90 -15.97
C PRO A 71 -7.60 4.24 -15.57
N ALA A 72 -7.15 3.18 -16.27
CA ALA A 72 -5.90 2.50 -15.96
C ALA A 72 -4.69 3.45 -16.05
N LEU A 73 -4.62 4.25 -17.13
CA LEU A 73 -3.58 5.27 -17.30
C LEU A 73 -3.56 6.31 -16.17
N LYS A 74 -4.73 6.74 -15.70
CA LYS A 74 -4.83 7.69 -14.58
C LYS A 74 -4.29 7.08 -13.29
N ILE A 75 -4.66 5.83 -12.99
CA ILE A 75 -4.20 5.12 -11.80
C ILE A 75 -2.68 4.94 -11.85
N CYS A 76 -2.13 4.49 -12.97
CA CYS A 76 -0.67 4.35 -13.13
C CYS A 76 0.08 5.67 -12.95
N ALA A 77 -0.45 6.79 -13.48
CA ALA A 77 0.15 8.11 -13.27
C ALA A 77 0.18 8.50 -11.79
N HIS A 78 -0.89 8.22 -11.05
CA HIS A 78 -0.96 8.47 -9.61
C HIS A 78 0.02 7.58 -8.82
N ILE A 79 0.07 6.28 -9.11
CA ILE A 79 1.03 5.35 -8.47
C ILE A 79 2.47 5.82 -8.71
N ASN A 80 2.82 6.24 -9.93
CA ASN A 80 4.15 6.76 -10.22
C ASN A 80 4.47 8.05 -9.45
N SER A 81 3.49 8.94 -9.25
CA SER A 81 3.67 10.14 -8.42
C SER A 81 3.92 9.77 -6.96
N LEU A 82 3.22 8.77 -6.43
CA LEU A 82 3.40 8.24 -5.08
C LEU A 82 4.80 7.64 -4.90
N LYS A 83 5.24 6.79 -5.84
CA LYS A 83 6.59 6.18 -5.84
C LYS A 83 7.68 7.26 -5.77
N ASN A 84 7.57 8.30 -6.58
CA ASN A 84 8.52 9.41 -6.58
C ASN A 84 8.53 10.21 -5.26
N HIS A 85 7.39 10.31 -4.56
CA HIS A 85 7.36 10.94 -3.25
C HIS A 85 8.06 10.07 -2.20
N ILE A 86 7.76 8.77 -2.17
CA ILE A 86 8.38 7.83 -1.22
C ILE A 86 9.90 7.77 -1.44
N SER A 87 10.35 7.65 -2.69
CA SER A 87 11.79 7.60 -3.01
C SER A 87 12.56 8.90 -2.73
N ASN A 88 11.89 10.05 -2.64
CA ASN A 88 12.53 11.33 -2.27
C ASN A 88 12.55 11.58 -0.75
N VAL A 89 11.90 10.71 0.03
CA VAL A 89 11.84 10.79 1.51
C VAL A 89 12.85 9.84 2.16
N SER A 90 13.55 9.01 1.36
CA SER A 90 14.62 8.10 1.81
C SER A 90 16.03 8.70 1.68
#